data_AF-A0AAE3SWV1-F1
#
_entry.id   AF-A0AAE3SWV1-F1
#
_cell.length_a   1.000
_cell.length_b   1.000
_cell.length_c   1.000
_cell.angle_alpha   90.00
_cell.angle_beta   90.00
_cell.angle_gamma   90.00
#
_symmetry.space_group_name_H-M   'P 1'
#
loop_
_entity.id
_entity.type
_entity.pdbx_description
1 polymer ?
#
loop_
_entity_poly.entity_id
_entity_poly.type
_entity_poly.pdbx_seq_one_letter_code
_entity_poly.pdbx_strand_id
1 'polypeptide(L)'
;MNNVAMLSGRSAKPEGRRKAPPKAVVEHKQAATPAPSRYGHWFYGEKVAIRKLRQITDDMTAGEVADATRENLALIGEETCKRITAKLPSGHTLHKAVRAATLLSAPHLGACKFGEIITDYEHDRYDLVQVFLANFSGQLDTSDTTHFLKPLSRSYDQMFFGLHVQVDRAGNPLGFNRNLGVNGIAFQTRDLVKAFFHVAATSTGTPEDTLRARATPPRA
;
A
#
# COMPACT_ATOMS: atom_id res chain seq x y z
N MET A 1 1.55 10.06 25.32
CA MET A 1 1.72 9.47 26.66
C MET A 1 0.59 8.48 26.92
N ASN A 2 0.81 7.55 27.84
CA ASN A 2 -0.15 6.61 28.46
C ASN A 2 -0.78 5.50 27.59
N ASN A 3 -0.50 4.26 28.01
CA ASN A 3 -1.34 3.08 27.78
C ASN A 3 -2.56 3.12 28.72
N VAL A 4 -3.57 2.29 28.44
CA VAL A 4 -4.35 1.58 29.47
C VAL A 4 -4.47 0.12 29.05
N ALA A 5 -4.42 -0.81 30.00
CA ALA A 5 -4.53 -2.26 29.79
C ALA A 5 -5.61 -2.87 30.71
N MET A 6 -5.97 -4.13 30.47
CA MET A 6 -6.85 -4.92 31.35
C MET A 6 -6.27 -6.33 31.58
N LEU A 7 -6.39 -6.87 32.80
CA LEU A 7 -5.71 -8.09 33.25
C LEU A 7 -6.53 -8.92 34.26
N SER A 8 -6.49 -10.27 34.10
CA SER A 8 -6.86 -11.33 35.06
C SER A 8 -6.34 -12.69 34.50
N GLY A 9 -6.14 -13.81 35.21
CA GLY A 9 -6.26 -14.14 36.63
C GLY A 9 -7.08 -15.42 36.85
N ARG A 10 -6.61 -16.49 37.53
CA ARG A 10 -5.31 -16.75 38.20
C ARG A 10 -4.90 -18.25 38.11
N SER A 11 -3.59 -18.48 38.00
CA SER A 11 -2.75 -19.60 38.51
C SER A 11 -3.33 -21.01 38.82
N ALA A 12 -2.71 -22.06 38.27
CA ALA A 12 -2.55 -23.38 38.90
C ALA A 12 -1.28 -24.16 38.42
N LYS A 13 -0.62 -24.89 39.34
CA LYS A 13 0.52 -25.83 39.19
C LYS A 13 0.62 -26.64 40.52
N PRO A 14 1.50 -27.66 40.70
CA PRO A 14 2.51 -28.28 39.82
C PRO A 14 2.10 -29.74 39.43
N GLU A 15 2.91 -30.70 38.98
CA GLU A 15 4.36 -30.83 38.67
C GLU A 15 4.56 -31.74 37.42
N GLY A 16 5.47 -32.72 37.40
CA GLY A 16 5.60 -33.73 36.33
C GLY A 16 7.03 -34.19 35.94
N ARG A 17 7.98 -34.28 36.87
CA ARG A 17 9.42 -34.48 36.57
C ARG A 17 9.79 -35.88 36.02
N ARG A 18 10.12 -35.98 34.73
CA ARG A 18 11.02 -37.04 34.17
C ARG A 18 12.04 -36.44 33.20
N LYS A 19 13.30 -36.86 33.29
CA LYS A 19 14.41 -36.47 32.39
C LYS A 19 14.61 -37.53 31.29
N ALA A 20 15.03 -37.08 30.11
CA ALA A 20 15.51 -37.90 28.99
C ALA A 20 16.76 -37.21 28.37
N PRO A 21 17.64 -37.94 27.64
CA PRO A 21 19.01 -37.48 27.33
C PRO A 21 19.10 -36.45 26.18
N PRO A 22 20.22 -35.71 26.08
CA PRO A 22 20.37 -34.60 25.13
C PRO A 22 20.56 -35.07 23.67
N LYS A 23 19.98 -34.31 22.75
CA LYS A 23 20.29 -34.36 21.30
C LYS A 23 20.52 -32.94 20.75
N ALA A 24 21.74 -32.45 20.88
CA ALA A 24 22.36 -31.65 19.82
C ALA A 24 22.83 -32.63 18.72
N VAL A 25 22.96 -32.28 17.45
CA VAL A 25 23.17 -30.95 16.85
C VAL A 25 22.03 -30.58 15.90
N VAL A 26 21.59 -29.32 15.92
CA VAL A 26 20.70 -28.74 14.89
C VAL A 26 21.57 -28.05 13.84
N GLU A 27 21.87 -28.73 12.73
CA GLU A 27 22.47 -28.08 11.57
C GLU A 27 21.38 -27.48 10.67
N HIS A 28 20.85 -26.32 11.07
CA HIS A 28 20.06 -25.47 10.16
C HIS A 28 20.98 -24.46 9.47
N LYS A 29 21.82 -24.97 8.56
CA LYS A 29 22.51 -24.15 7.56
C LYS A 29 21.52 -23.62 6.53
N GLN A 30 20.89 -22.49 6.86
CA GLN A 30 20.42 -21.52 5.87
C GLN A 30 20.39 -20.13 6.50
N ALA A 31 21.58 -19.58 6.77
CA ALA A 31 21.74 -18.14 6.82
C ALA A 31 21.41 -17.62 5.41
N ALA A 32 20.26 -16.97 5.26
CA ALA A 32 19.84 -16.42 3.98
C ALA A 32 20.77 -15.25 3.63
N THR A 33 21.67 -15.43 2.66
CA THR A 33 22.55 -14.38 2.18
C THR A 33 21.72 -13.18 1.75
N PRO A 34 21.98 -11.97 2.29
CA PRO A 34 21.19 -10.80 1.95
C PRO A 34 21.39 -10.44 0.49
N ALA A 35 20.31 -10.49 -0.29
CA ALA A 35 20.34 -10.17 -1.71
C ALA A 35 20.53 -8.66 -1.90
N PRO A 36 21.38 -8.20 -2.84
CA PRO A 36 21.63 -6.79 -3.08
C PRO A 36 20.33 -6.01 -3.32
N SER A 37 20.29 -4.77 -2.83
CA SER A 37 19.08 -3.98 -2.53
C SER A 37 17.98 -4.03 -3.61
N ARG A 38 17.02 -4.96 -3.45
CA ARG A 38 16.01 -5.30 -4.46
C ARG A 38 15.09 -4.14 -4.90
N TYR A 39 14.92 -3.10 -4.07
CA TYR A 39 14.13 -1.90 -4.37
C TYR A 39 14.47 -1.23 -5.70
N GLY A 40 15.75 -1.23 -6.11
CA GLY A 40 16.20 -0.47 -7.28
C GLY A 40 15.72 -1.02 -8.63
N HIS A 41 15.41 -2.32 -8.72
CA HIS A 41 15.01 -2.94 -9.99
C HIS A 41 13.49 -2.95 -10.24
N TRP A 42 12.72 -2.44 -9.28
CA TRP A 42 11.34 -2.89 -9.06
C TRP A 42 10.25 -1.96 -9.58
N PHE A 43 10.37 -0.66 -9.31
CA PHE A 43 9.43 0.36 -9.82
C PHE A 43 9.82 0.88 -11.23
N TYR A 44 10.80 0.26 -11.88
CA TYR A 44 11.63 0.88 -12.93
C TYR A 44 11.59 0.13 -14.27
N GLY A 45 10.39 -0.22 -14.75
CA GLY A 45 10.19 -0.63 -16.15
C GLY A 45 10.60 0.48 -17.15
N GLU A 46 10.53 1.74 -16.72
CA GLU A 46 11.33 2.84 -17.22
C GLU A 46 12.29 3.33 -16.13
N LYS A 47 13.44 3.89 -16.50
CA LYS A 47 14.39 4.52 -15.56
C LYS A 47 13.83 5.85 -15.01
N VAL A 48 13.03 5.74 -13.96
CA VAL A 48 12.62 6.88 -13.13
C VAL A 48 13.86 7.51 -12.47
N ALA A 49 13.98 8.83 -12.50
CA ALA A 49 15.04 9.55 -11.80
C ALA A 49 14.64 9.87 -10.34
N ILE A 50 14.22 8.86 -9.56
CA ILE A 50 13.93 9.07 -8.14
C ILE A 50 15.25 9.41 -7.43
N ARG A 51 15.21 10.42 -6.55
CA ARG A 51 16.33 10.76 -5.66
C ARG A 51 16.75 9.50 -4.89
N LYS A 52 18.06 9.29 -4.72
CA LYS A 52 18.69 8.07 -4.17
C LYS A 52 17.90 7.54 -2.96
N LEU A 53 17.13 6.48 -3.18
CA LEU A 53 16.32 5.82 -2.15
C LEU A 53 17.20 5.43 -0.97
N ARG A 54 16.67 5.55 0.26
CA ARG A 54 17.38 5.11 1.45
C ARG A 54 17.57 3.60 1.38
N GLN A 55 18.84 3.18 1.38
CA GLN A 55 19.18 1.77 1.35
C GLN A 55 18.72 1.11 2.66
N ILE A 56 18.15 -0.08 2.54
CA ILE A 56 17.83 -0.96 3.68
C ILE A 56 18.87 -2.07 3.69
N THR A 57 19.43 -2.33 4.86
CA THR A 57 20.51 -3.29 5.11
C THR A 57 20.21 -4.09 6.38
N ASP A 58 20.84 -5.25 6.51
CA ASP A 58 20.45 -6.29 7.48
C ASP A 58 20.97 -6.04 8.91
N ASP A 59 21.81 -5.02 9.07
CA ASP A 59 22.22 -4.42 10.35
C ASP A 59 21.18 -3.44 10.91
N MET A 60 20.21 -2.99 10.11
CA MET A 60 19.15 -2.08 10.57
C MET A 60 18.17 -2.75 11.53
N THR A 61 17.80 -2.04 12.59
CA THR A 61 16.70 -2.46 13.47
C THR A 61 15.35 -2.41 12.73
N ALA A 62 14.35 -3.14 13.25
CA ALA A 62 12.99 -3.12 12.72
C ALA A 62 12.37 -1.70 12.62
N GLY A 63 12.78 -0.77 13.50
CA GLY A 63 12.37 0.63 13.43
C GLY A 63 12.99 1.38 12.24
N GLU A 64 14.31 1.24 12.05
CA GLU A 64 15.03 1.86 10.93
C GLU A 64 14.58 1.31 9.57
N VAL A 65 14.29 0.00 9.50
CA VAL A 65 13.68 -0.62 8.32
C VAL A 65 12.30 -0.02 8.04
N ALA A 66 11.45 0.14 9.06
CA ALA A 66 10.14 0.78 8.90
C ALA A 66 10.26 2.24 8.43
N ASP A 67 11.20 3.01 9.00
CA ASP A 67 11.42 4.41 8.64
C ASP A 67 11.94 4.56 7.20
N ALA A 68 12.94 3.77 6.82
CA ALA A 68 13.48 3.74 5.47
C ALA A 68 12.44 3.27 4.43
N THR A 69 11.63 2.26 4.76
CA THR A 69 10.52 1.83 3.88
C THR A 69 9.48 2.93 3.73
N ARG A 70 9.10 3.63 4.81
CA ARG A 70 8.13 4.74 4.78
C ARG A 70 8.63 5.93 3.95
N GLU A 71 9.89 6.29 4.12
CA GLU A 71 10.59 7.33 3.35
C GLU A 71 10.62 6.99 1.85
N ASN A 72 11.06 5.77 1.51
CA ASN A 72 11.08 5.28 0.13
C ASN A 72 9.68 5.24 -0.50
N LEU A 73 8.68 4.74 0.22
CA LEU A 73 7.28 4.71 -0.24
C LEU A 73 6.71 6.12 -0.48
N ALA A 74 7.07 7.11 0.33
CA ALA A 74 6.66 8.49 0.13
C ALA A 74 7.28 9.10 -1.15
N LEU A 75 8.59 8.90 -1.36
CA LEU A 75 9.30 9.35 -2.57
C LEU A 75 8.74 8.69 -3.85
N ILE A 76 8.46 7.38 -3.79
CA ILE A 76 7.85 6.63 -4.90
C ILE A 76 6.41 7.10 -5.15
N GLY A 77 5.64 7.37 -4.10
CA GLY A 77 4.28 7.92 -4.20
C GLY A 77 4.25 9.31 -4.83
N GLU A 78 5.15 10.20 -4.43
CA GLU A 78 5.27 11.54 -5.02
C GLU A 78 5.54 11.50 -6.52
N GLU A 79 6.54 10.72 -6.96
CA GLU A 79 6.90 10.60 -8.37
C GLU A 79 5.87 9.81 -9.17
N THR A 80 5.20 8.81 -8.58
CA THR A 80 4.04 8.12 -9.21
C THR A 80 2.89 9.10 -9.44
N CYS A 81 2.53 9.92 -8.44
CA CYS A 81 1.50 10.93 -8.60
C CYS A 81 1.88 11.92 -9.71
N LYS A 82 3.12 12.46 -9.68
CA LYS A 82 3.64 13.38 -10.69
C LYS A 82 3.59 12.80 -12.11
N ARG A 83 3.98 11.53 -12.28
CA ARG A 83 3.93 10.80 -13.56
C ARG A 83 2.53 10.63 -14.12
N ILE A 84 1.56 10.37 -13.24
CA ILE A 84 0.14 10.27 -13.60
C ILE A 84 -0.37 11.66 -13.98
N THR A 85 -0.24 12.66 -13.09
CA THR A 85 -0.68 14.04 -13.31
C THR A 85 -0.14 14.64 -14.61
N ALA A 86 1.15 14.42 -14.93
CA ALA A 86 1.76 14.90 -16.16
C ALA A 86 1.22 14.29 -17.48
N LYS A 87 0.33 13.28 -17.38
CA LYS A 87 -0.37 12.65 -18.52
C LYS A 87 -1.90 12.81 -18.45
N LEU A 88 -2.44 13.50 -17.45
CA LEU A 88 -3.86 13.81 -17.35
C LEU A 88 -4.21 15.09 -18.14
N PRO A 89 -5.42 15.21 -18.69
CA PRO A 89 -5.88 16.45 -19.32
C PRO A 89 -6.13 17.55 -18.28
N SER A 90 -6.09 18.80 -18.73
CA SER A 90 -6.47 19.97 -17.92
C SER A 90 -7.91 19.83 -17.40
N GLY A 91 -8.13 20.14 -16.12
CA GLY A 91 -9.43 20.02 -15.46
C GLY A 91 -9.68 18.68 -14.75
N HIS A 92 -8.67 17.81 -14.64
CA HIS A 92 -8.77 16.60 -13.84
C HIS A 92 -9.01 16.88 -12.34
N THR A 93 -9.72 15.99 -11.64
CA THR A 93 -10.01 16.08 -10.19
C THR A 93 -9.05 15.25 -9.30
N LEU A 94 -7.94 14.74 -9.85
CA LEU A 94 -6.88 14.11 -9.06
C LEU A 94 -6.08 15.15 -8.25
N HIS A 95 -6.15 15.04 -6.94
CA HIS A 95 -5.33 15.79 -5.99
C HIS A 95 -4.16 14.92 -5.48
N LYS A 96 -2.99 15.53 -5.26
CA LYS A 96 -1.79 14.88 -4.69
C LYS A 96 -1.95 14.70 -3.18
N ALA A 97 -1.87 13.47 -2.69
CA ALA A 97 -2.21 13.11 -1.31
C ALA A 97 -1.23 12.10 -0.70
N VAL A 98 0.08 12.40 -0.80
CA VAL A 98 1.18 11.52 -0.39
C VAL A 98 1.16 11.23 1.12
N ARG A 99 0.84 10.00 1.52
CA ARG A 99 0.92 9.50 2.90
C ARG A 99 1.36 8.02 2.90
N ALA A 100 2.55 7.75 3.43
CA ALA A 100 3.12 6.40 3.51
C ALA A 100 3.01 5.79 4.91
N ALA A 101 2.73 4.48 4.97
CA ALA A 101 2.64 3.69 6.19
C ALA A 101 3.24 2.29 5.99
N THR A 102 3.76 1.69 7.06
CA THR A 102 4.38 0.36 7.07
C THR A 102 3.61 -0.61 7.97
N LEU A 103 3.76 -1.91 7.73
CA LEU A 103 3.07 -2.95 8.47
C LEU A 103 3.85 -3.33 9.74
N LEU A 104 3.18 -3.31 10.89
CA LEU A 104 3.79 -3.65 12.19
C LEU A 104 4.38 -5.08 12.23
N SER A 105 3.79 -6.01 11.49
CA SER A 105 4.21 -7.42 11.39
C SER A 105 5.27 -7.69 10.30
N ALA A 106 5.56 -6.70 9.45
CA ALA A 106 6.53 -6.77 8.37
C ALA A 106 7.05 -5.34 8.06
N PRO A 107 8.02 -4.82 8.84
CA PRO A 107 8.48 -3.43 8.75
C PRO A 107 8.93 -2.98 7.37
N HIS A 108 9.45 -3.91 6.57
CA HIS A 108 9.91 -3.69 5.20
C HIS A 108 8.77 -3.58 4.18
N LEU A 109 7.53 -3.91 4.58
CA LEU A 109 6.33 -3.83 3.75
C LEU A 109 5.43 -2.66 4.16
N GLY A 110 4.80 -2.03 3.18
CA GLY A 110 3.94 -0.87 3.40
C GLY A 110 3.22 -0.40 2.13
N ALA A 111 2.39 0.62 2.31
CA ALA A 111 1.65 1.27 1.25
C ALA A 111 1.77 2.79 1.35
N CYS A 112 1.63 3.47 0.22
CA CYS A 112 1.56 4.91 0.11
C CYS A 112 0.26 5.28 -0.59
N LYS A 113 -0.63 6.03 0.08
CA LYS A 113 -1.60 6.85 -0.65
C LYS A 113 -0.78 7.88 -1.41
N PHE A 114 -1.01 8.05 -2.70
CA PHE A 114 -0.31 9.05 -3.51
C PHE A 114 -1.24 10.13 -4.05
N GLY A 115 -2.53 9.83 -4.21
CA GLY A 115 -3.53 10.79 -4.66
C GLY A 115 -4.92 10.45 -4.15
N GLU A 116 -5.84 11.40 -4.33
CA GLU A 116 -7.25 11.25 -4.05
C GLU A 116 -8.08 12.05 -5.05
N ILE A 117 -9.27 11.54 -5.36
CA ILE A 117 -10.18 12.10 -6.35
C ILE A 117 -11.53 12.31 -5.65
N ILE A 118 -12.05 13.54 -5.68
CA ILE A 118 -13.42 13.79 -5.21
C ILE A 118 -14.37 13.28 -6.29
N THR A 119 -15.26 12.34 -5.94
CA THR A 119 -16.22 11.73 -6.87
C THR A 119 -17.66 12.19 -6.65
N ASP A 120 -18.04 12.53 -5.40
CA ASP A 120 -19.35 13.13 -5.10
C ASP A 120 -19.32 13.96 -3.80
N TYR A 121 -20.34 14.78 -3.59
CA TYR A 121 -20.58 15.55 -2.36
C TYR A 121 -22.07 15.56 -2.01
N GLU A 122 -22.42 14.92 -0.90
CA GLU A 122 -23.79 14.78 -0.42
C GLU A 122 -23.92 15.35 1.00
N HIS A 123 -24.70 16.42 1.14
CA HIS A 123 -25.00 17.10 2.41
C HIS A 123 -23.74 17.49 3.21
N ASP A 124 -23.28 16.65 4.13
CA ASP A 124 -22.12 16.85 5.02
C ASP A 124 -20.95 15.87 4.75
N ARG A 125 -21.03 15.10 3.65
CA ARG A 125 -20.11 14.02 3.28
C ARG A 125 -19.49 14.23 1.91
N TYR A 126 -18.21 13.90 1.78
CA TYR A 126 -17.55 13.68 0.48
C TYR A 126 -17.35 12.19 0.24
N ASP A 127 -17.65 11.75 -0.98
CA ASP A 127 -17.26 10.44 -1.48
C ASP A 127 -16.00 10.59 -2.35
N LEU A 128 -14.94 9.89 -1.96
CA LEU A 128 -13.60 9.99 -2.54
C LEU A 128 -13.16 8.64 -3.13
N VAL A 129 -12.37 8.67 -4.21
CA VAL A 129 -11.49 7.55 -4.57
C VAL A 129 -10.08 7.89 -4.09
N GLN A 130 -9.62 7.20 -3.04
CA GLN A 130 -8.23 7.29 -2.57
C GLN A 130 -7.36 6.27 -3.32
N VAL A 131 -6.20 6.71 -3.80
CA VAL A 131 -5.35 5.94 -4.72
C VAL A 131 -4.00 5.62 -4.07
N PHE A 132 -3.63 4.34 -4.11
CA PHE A 132 -2.50 3.77 -3.38
C PHE A 132 -1.57 2.95 -4.27
N LEU A 133 -0.31 2.86 -3.84
CA LEU A 133 0.64 1.82 -4.24
C LEU A 133 1.16 1.10 -2.99
N ALA A 134 1.47 -0.19 -3.11
CA ALA A 134 2.13 -0.99 -2.08
C ALA A 134 3.34 -1.72 -2.66
N ASN A 135 4.36 -1.93 -1.81
CA ASN A 135 5.52 -2.77 -2.11
C ASN A 135 5.30 -4.26 -1.75
N PHE A 136 4.03 -4.66 -1.63
CA PHE A 136 3.57 -6.05 -1.60
C PHE A 136 2.23 -6.19 -2.32
N SER A 137 1.85 -7.43 -2.63
CA SER A 137 0.53 -7.81 -3.12
C SER A 137 -0.27 -8.32 -1.94
N GLY A 138 -1.43 -7.71 -1.72
CA GLY A 138 -2.32 -8.02 -0.62
C GLY A 138 -3.71 -8.44 -1.07
N GLN A 139 -4.46 -9.00 -0.13
CA GLN A 139 -5.91 -9.03 -0.18
C GLN A 139 -6.45 -7.72 0.39
N LEU A 140 -7.50 -7.19 -0.23
CA LEU A 140 -8.27 -6.05 0.26
C LEU A 140 -9.58 -6.54 0.89
N ASP A 141 -9.93 -5.98 2.05
CA ASP A 141 -11.06 -6.38 2.89
C ASP A 141 -11.68 -5.13 3.54
N THR A 142 -12.60 -4.50 2.82
CA THR A 142 -13.29 -3.27 3.25
C THR A 142 -14.33 -3.48 4.36
N SER A 143 -14.47 -4.70 4.90
CA SER A 143 -15.28 -4.95 6.09
C SER A 143 -14.55 -4.56 7.39
N ASP A 144 -13.22 -4.49 7.36
CA ASP A 144 -12.35 -4.13 8.49
C ASP A 144 -11.64 -2.80 8.20
N THR A 145 -12.10 -1.71 8.81
CA THR A 145 -11.53 -0.37 8.60
C THR A 145 -10.11 -0.20 9.16
N THR A 146 -9.61 -1.14 9.99
CA THR A 146 -8.32 -1.03 10.67
C THR A 146 -7.25 -1.90 9.98
N HIS A 147 -7.64 -3.06 9.45
CA HIS A 147 -6.73 -4.02 8.80
C HIS A 147 -7.19 -4.42 7.39
N PHE A 148 -7.83 -3.50 6.64
CA PHE A 148 -8.33 -3.74 5.28
C PHE A 148 -7.30 -4.26 4.27
N LEU A 149 -5.99 -4.18 4.55
CA LEU A 149 -4.92 -4.57 3.64
C LEU A 149 -4.02 -5.63 4.29
N LYS A 150 -4.13 -6.88 3.80
CA LYS A 150 -3.45 -8.07 4.37
C LYS A 150 -2.48 -8.65 3.31
N PRO A 151 -1.15 -8.72 3.54
CA PRO A 151 -0.21 -9.27 2.55
C PRO A 151 -0.47 -10.74 2.21
N LEU A 152 -0.36 -11.10 0.93
CA LEU A 152 -0.40 -12.49 0.48
C LEU A 152 0.93 -13.23 0.70
N SER A 153 2.03 -12.50 0.90
CA SER A 153 3.33 -13.06 1.27
C SER A 153 4.18 -12.04 2.05
N ARG A 154 5.31 -12.49 2.62
CA ARG A 154 6.33 -11.59 3.22
C ARG A 154 7.38 -11.10 2.22
N SER A 155 7.35 -11.58 0.98
CA SER A 155 8.17 -11.04 -0.10
C SER A 155 7.63 -9.66 -0.52
N TYR A 156 8.50 -8.85 -1.10
CA TYR A 156 8.04 -7.76 -1.95
C TYR A 156 7.19 -8.33 -3.12
N ASP A 157 6.19 -7.57 -3.55
CA ASP A 157 5.41 -7.70 -4.81
C ASP A 157 4.86 -6.28 -5.12
N GLN A 158 4.28 -5.99 -6.28
CA GLN A 158 3.75 -4.63 -6.54
C GLN A 158 2.24 -4.62 -6.72
N MET A 159 1.57 -3.64 -6.11
CA MET A 159 0.13 -3.51 -6.20
C MET A 159 -0.31 -2.05 -6.15
N PHE A 160 -1.04 -1.62 -7.16
CA PHE A 160 -1.78 -0.38 -7.21
C PHE A 160 -3.25 -0.67 -6.93
N PHE A 161 -3.90 0.16 -6.12
CA PHE A 161 -5.32 -0.01 -5.79
C PHE A 161 -6.01 1.32 -5.51
N GLY A 162 -7.30 1.37 -5.79
CA GLY A 162 -8.19 2.48 -5.47
C GLY A 162 -9.28 2.03 -4.50
N LEU A 163 -9.60 2.85 -3.52
CA LEU A 163 -10.66 2.59 -2.53
C LEU A 163 -11.67 3.74 -2.53
N HIS A 164 -12.95 3.41 -2.59
CA HIS A 164 -14.04 4.35 -2.35
C HIS A 164 -14.15 4.59 -0.84
N VAL A 165 -13.82 5.81 -0.40
CA VAL A 165 -13.75 6.22 1.00
C VAL A 165 -14.70 7.39 1.21
N GLN A 166 -15.47 7.35 2.29
CA GLN A 166 -16.32 8.45 2.73
C GLN A 166 -15.62 9.25 3.82
N VAL A 167 -15.69 10.57 3.73
CA VAL A 167 -15.20 11.49 4.76
C VAL A 167 -16.24 12.56 5.10
N ASP A 168 -16.18 13.08 6.33
CA ASP A 168 -16.98 14.26 6.72
C ASP A 168 -16.40 15.57 6.15
N ARG A 169 -17.07 16.70 6.40
CA ARG A 169 -16.58 18.04 6.04
C ARG A 169 -15.22 18.44 6.64
N ALA A 170 -14.73 17.75 7.67
CA ALA A 170 -13.41 17.97 8.26
C ALA A 170 -12.33 17.00 7.71
N GLY A 171 -12.71 16.07 6.82
CA GLY A 171 -11.83 15.06 6.24
C GLY A 171 -11.60 13.83 7.11
N ASN A 172 -12.39 13.64 8.18
CA ASN A 172 -12.32 12.44 9.01
C ASN A 172 -12.95 11.25 8.27
N PRO A 173 -12.34 10.04 8.30
CA PRO A 173 -12.88 8.87 7.63
C PRO A 173 -14.17 8.36 8.30
N LEU A 174 -15.26 8.33 7.54
CA LEU A 174 -16.54 7.73 7.92
C LEU A 174 -16.59 6.23 7.60
N GLY A 175 -15.79 5.77 6.62
CA GLY A 175 -15.68 4.36 6.24
C GLY A 175 -15.40 4.17 4.75
N PHE A 176 -15.61 2.95 4.26
CA PHE A 176 -15.57 2.64 2.83
C PHE A 176 -16.99 2.68 2.23
N ASN A 177 -17.16 3.32 1.07
CA ASN A 177 -18.43 3.22 0.34
C ASN A 177 -18.49 1.86 -0.37
N ARG A 178 -18.99 0.85 0.33
CA ARG A 178 -19.05 -0.53 -0.16
C ARG A 178 -20.06 -0.75 -1.30
N ASN A 179 -20.89 0.25 -1.63
CA ASN A 179 -21.85 0.20 -2.74
C ASN A 179 -21.22 0.53 -4.10
N LEU A 180 -19.99 1.06 -4.12
CA LEU A 180 -19.26 1.42 -5.34
C LEU A 180 -18.14 0.40 -5.63
N GLY A 181 -17.85 0.16 -6.91
CA GLY A 181 -16.85 -0.82 -7.33
C GLY A 181 -17.13 -2.24 -6.80
N VAL A 182 -16.07 -2.99 -6.47
CA VAL A 182 -16.19 -4.31 -5.84
C VAL A 182 -16.08 -4.16 -4.33
N ASN A 183 -17.21 -4.09 -3.63
CA ASN A 183 -17.26 -3.84 -2.16
C ASN A 183 -16.49 -2.57 -1.73
N GLY A 184 -16.48 -1.49 -2.51
CA GLY A 184 -15.70 -0.29 -2.21
C GLY A 184 -14.25 -0.32 -2.71
N ILE A 185 -13.81 -1.41 -3.35
CA ILE A 185 -12.56 -1.43 -4.12
C ILE A 185 -12.86 -0.88 -5.52
N ALA A 186 -12.32 0.29 -5.83
CA ALA A 186 -12.46 0.93 -7.14
C ALA A 186 -11.65 0.18 -8.22
N PHE A 187 -10.43 -0.23 -7.87
CA PHE A 187 -9.60 -1.13 -8.68
C PHE A 187 -8.50 -1.79 -7.84
N GLN A 188 -7.96 -2.90 -8.33
CA GLN A 188 -6.75 -3.55 -7.79
C GLN A 188 -5.96 -4.17 -8.95
N THR A 189 -4.68 -3.82 -9.09
CA THR A 189 -3.85 -4.26 -10.23
C THR A 189 -2.35 -4.27 -9.87
N ARG A 190 -1.55 -5.06 -10.60
CA ARG A 190 -0.07 -5.03 -10.56
C ARG A 190 0.55 -4.25 -11.74
N ASP A 191 -0.30 -3.77 -12.64
CA ASP A 191 0.06 -3.11 -13.89
C ASP A 191 -0.15 -1.59 -13.74
N LEU A 192 0.95 -0.84 -13.80
CA LEU A 192 0.96 0.62 -13.68
C LEU A 192 0.20 1.32 -14.81
N VAL A 193 0.13 0.73 -16.01
CA VAL A 193 -0.62 1.29 -17.14
C VAL A 193 -2.13 1.14 -16.89
N LYS A 194 -2.57 -0.01 -16.37
CA LYS A 194 -3.97 -0.17 -15.91
C LYS A 194 -4.30 0.76 -14.75
N ALA A 195 -3.40 0.91 -13.77
CA ALA A 195 -3.58 1.86 -12.67
C ALA A 195 -3.72 3.30 -13.17
N PHE A 196 -2.90 3.72 -14.13
CA PHE A 196 -3.02 5.02 -14.79
C PHE A 196 -4.38 5.18 -15.49
N PHE A 197 -4.83 4.19 -16.26
CA PHE A 197 -6.11 4.26 -16.96
C PHE A 197 -7.31 4.35 -16.00
N HIS A 198 -7.35 3.59 -14.91
CA HIS A 198 -8.38 3.72 -13.88
C HIS A 198 -8.38 5.13 -13.26
N VAL A 199 -7.21 5.63 -12.84
CA VAL A 199 -7.08 6.97 -12.25
C VAL A 199 -7.49 8.07 -13.24
N ALA A 200 -7.10 7.94 -14.51
CA ALA A 200 -7.48 8.88 -15.56
C ALA A 200 -8.99 8.84 -15.85
N ALA A 201 -9.63 7.68 -15.82
CA ALA A 201 -11.08 7.56 -15.99
C ALA A 201 -11.83 8.24 -14.82
N THR A 202 -11.50 7.86 -13.58
CA THR A 202 -12.14 8.43 -12.38
C THR A 202 -11.91 9.93 -12.23
N SER A 203 -10.71 10.43 -12.53
CA SER A 203 -10.37 11.86 -12.37
C SER A 203 -10.82 12.76 -13.53
N THR A 204 -11.44 12.23 -14.58
CA THR A 204 -11.92 13.02 -15.74
C THR A 204 -13.37 12.74 -16.13
N GLY A 205 -14.03 11.78 -15.47
CA GLY A 205 -15.34 11.27 -15.87
C GLY A 205 -15.37 10.59 -17.25
N THR A 206 -14.22 10.42 -17.92
CA THR A 206 -14.16 9.82 -19.26
C THR A 206 -14.09 8.29 -19.15
N PRO A 207 -14.95 7.52 -19.85
CA PRO A 207 -14.88 6.06 -19.85
C PRO A 207 -13.50 5.52 -20.25
N GLU A 208 -13.05 4.47 -19.57
CA GLU A 208 -11.68 3.96 -19.71
C GLU A 208 -11.36 3.54 -21.16
N ASP A 209 -12.29 2.89 -21.85
CA ASP A 209 -12.12 2.49 -23.26
C ASP A 209 -11.95 3.69 -24.20
N THR A 210 -12.57 4.83 -23.89
CA THR A 210 -12.39 6.08 -24.64
C THR A 210 -10.97 6.64 -24.44
N LEU A 211 -10.42 6.51 -23.23
CA LEU A 211 -9.02 6.88 -22.95
C LEU A 211 -8.03 5.91 -23.62
N ARG A 212 -8.33 4.60 -23.62
CA ARG A 212 -7.52 3.57 -24.29
C ARG A 212 -7.52 3.74 -25.81
N ALA A 213 -8.66 4.07 -26.41
CA ALA A 213 -8.75 4.40 -27.83
C ALA A 213 -7.90 5.62 -28.18
N ARG A 214 -8.00 6.72 -27.41
CA ARG A 214 -7.18 7.94 -27.59
C ARG A 214 -5.68 7.71 -27.38
N ALA A 215 -5.29 6.76 -26.52
CA ALA A 215 -3.90 6.40 -26.26
C ALA A 215 -3.31 5.42 -27.29
N THR A 216 -4.13 4.84 -28.16
CA THR A 216 -3.66 3.99 -29.25
C THR A 216 -3.26 4.86 -30.43
N PRO A 217 -2.00 4.85 -30.91
CA PRO A 217 -1.63 5.63 -32.08
C PRO A 217 -2.41 5.12 -33.31
N PRO A 218 -2.78 6.00 -34.25
CA PRO A 218 -3.40 5.56 -35.50
C PRO A 218 -2.48 4.56 -36.21
N ARG A 219 -3.04 3.45 -36.69
CA ARG A 219 -2.32 2.57 -37.62
C ARG A 219 -2.04 3.37 -38.90
N ALA A 220 -0.77 3.46 -39.25
CA ALA A 220 -0.31 3.80 -40.60
C ALA A 220 -0.54 2.62 -41.56
#